data_AF-A0A7J8TBS5-F1
#
_entry.id   AF-A0A7J8TBS5-F1
#
_cell.length_a   1.000
_cell.length_b   1.000
_cell.length_c   1.000
_cell.angle_alpha   90.00
_cell.angle_beta   90.00
_cell.angle_gamma   90.00
#
_symmetry.space_group_name_H-M   'P 1'
#
loop_
_entity.id
_entity.type
_entity.pdbx_description
1 polymer ?
#
loop_
_entity_poly.entity_id
_entity_poly.type
_entity_poly.pdbx_seq_one_letter_code
_entity_poly.pdbx_strand_id
1 'polypeptide(L)'
;MEGLLELYEAAYLCVHGEDILEEALAFITTHLGNLEKAAGAGTIEYPLSASVSRALYRPNRKSVPRLEARRFISIYGENASLDNMLLKFAELDFSLKGLIKANVGFFSAGGKI
;
A
#
# COMPACT_ATOMS: atom_id res chain seq x y z
N MET A 1 -1.16 -11.11 14.33
CA MET A 1 -1.24 -9.65 14.10
C MET A 1 -1.53 -9.32 12.64
N GLU A 2 -1.04 -10.10 11.68
CA GLU A 2 -1.37 -9.93 10.24
C GLU A 2 -2.88 -9.88 9.98
N GLY A 3 -3.68 -10.76 10.59
CA GLY A 3 -5.14 -10.75 10.41
C GLY A 3 -5.85 -9.44 10.81
N LEU A 4 -5.32 -8.68 11.78
CA LEU A 4 -5.86 -7.35 12.13
C LEU A 4 -5.56 -6.31 11.04
N LEU A 5 -4.36 -6.36 10.44
CA LEU A 5 -3.99 -5.49 9.33
C LEU A 5 -4.78 -5.84 8.06
N GLU A 6 -4.97 -7.12 7.78
CA GLU A 6 -5.78 -7.58 6.65
C GLU A 6 -7.24 -7.13 6.80
N LEU A 7 -7.82 -7.32 7.99
CA LEU A 7 -9.19 -6.89 8.25
C LEU A 7 -9.33 -5.36 8.19
N TYR A 8 -8.33 -4.60 8.67
CA TYR A 8 -8.29 -3.14 8.54
C TYR A 8 -8.35 -2.71 7.08
N GLU A 9 -7.51 -3.31 6.23
CA GLU A 9 -7.46 -3.01 4.79
C GLU A 9 -8.76 -3.40 4.08
N ALA A 10 -9.33 -4.55 4.44
CA ALA A 10 -10.61 -5.02 3.91
C ALA A 10 -11.77 -4.11 4.34
N ALA A 11 -11.77 -3.61 5.58
CA ALA A 11 -12.81 -2.71 6.08
C ALA A 11 -12.85 -1.37 5.34
N TYR A 12 -11.78 -0.95 4.65
CA TYR A 12 -11.83 0.20 3.74
C TYR A 12 -12.54 -0.06 2.40
N LEU A 13 -12.99 -1.28 2.15
CA LEU A 13 -13.91 -1.59 1.04
C LEU A 13 -15.38 -1.35 1.41
N CYS A 14 -15.67 -1.04 2.68
CA CYS A 14 -17.01 -0.74 3.17
C CYS A 14 -17.74 0.27 2.28
N VAL A 15 -19.00 -0.04 1.97
CA VAL A 15 -19.95 0.88 1.32
C VAL A 15 -20.96 1.40 2.34
N HIS A 16 -21.68 2.47 1.98
CA HIS A 16 -22.67 3.05 2.86
C HIS A 16 -23.77 2.05 3.23
N GLY A 17 -24.09 1.96 4.52
CA GLY A 17 -25.10 1.05 5.07
C GLY A 17 -24.56 -0.29 5.55
N GLU A 18 -23.23 -0.49 5.57
CA GLU A 18 -22.59 -1.67 6.15
C GLU A 18 -22.12 -1.41 7.58
N ASP A 19 -23.07 -1.25 8.52
CA ASP A 19 -22.81 -0.90 9.92
C ASP A 19 -21.75 -1.78 10.59
N ILE A 20 -21.74 -3.09 10.27
CA ILE A 20 -20.76 -4.04 10.81
C ILE A 20 -19.34 -3.70 10.36
N LEU A 21 -19.15 -3.28 9.10
CA LEU A 21 -17.82 -2.93 8.59
C LEU A 21 -17.38 -1.54 9.09
N GLU A 22 -18.33 -0.62 9.32
CA GLU A 22 -18.05 0.66 9.98
C GLU A 22 -17.60 0.45 11.44
N GLU A 23 -18.30 -0.39 12.19
CA GLU A 23 -17.93 -0.75 13.57
C GLU A 23 -16.60 -1.50 13.61
N ALA A 24 -16.40 -2.47 12.70
CA ALA A 24 -15.14 -3.18 12.58
C ALA A 24 -13.99 -2.21 12.29
N LEU A 25 -14.17 -1.27 11.36
CA LEU A 25 -13.15 -0.28 11.04
C LEU A 25 -12.78 0.56 12.27
N ALA A 26 -13.77 1.04 13.03
CA ALA A 26 -13.54 1.79 14.26
C ALA A 26 -12.78 0.95 15.29
N PHE A 27 -13.24 -0.27 15.56
CA PHE A 27 -12.62 -1.22 16.48
C PHE A 27 -11.15 -1.48 16.12
N ILE A 28 -10.88 -1.83 14.86
CA ILE A 28 -9.53 -2.18 14.40
C ILE A 28 -8.61 -0.96 14.43
N THR A 29 -9.11 0.21 14.03
CA THR A 29 -8.33 1.46 14.06
C THR A 29 -7.83 1.76 15.48
N THR A 30 -8.68 1.58 16.49
CA THR A 30 -8.27 1.72 17.90
C THR A 30 -7.18 0.73 18.29
N HIS A 31 -7.31 -0.54 17.88
CA HIS A 31 -6.33 -1.57 18.19
C HIS A 31 -4.98 -1.33 17.50
N LEU A 32 -4.98 -0.97 16.22
CA LEU A 32 -3.76 -0.62 15.50
C LEU A 32 -3.08 0.61 16.10
N GLY A 33 -3.83 1.64 16.51
CA GLY A 33 -3.25 2.81 17.18
C GLY A 33 -2.57 2.49 18.50
N ASN A 34 -3.09 1.52 19.26
CA ASN A 34 -2.43 1.03 20.46
C ASN A 34 -1.16 0.24 20.13
N LEU A 35 -1.18 -0.54 19.05
CA LEU A 35 0.02 -1.24 18.55
C LEU A 35 1.09 -0.27 18.07
N GLU A 36 0.72 0.81 17.39
CA GLU A 36 1.67 1.84 16.97
C GLU A 36 2.37 2.49 18.18
N LYS A 37 1.63 2.80 19.25
CA LYS A 37 2.23 3.28 20.51
C LYS A 37 3.18 2.25 21.11
N ALA A 38 2.80 0.97 21.12
CA ALA A 38 3.65 -0.12 21.60
C ALA A 38 4.91 -0.29 20.74
N ALA A 39 4.81 -0.07 19.43
CA ALA A 39 5.96 -0.04 18.52
C ALA A 39 6.92 1.11 18.86
N GLY A 40 6.40 2.31 19.15
CA GLY A 40 7.22 3.44 19.62
C GLY A 40 7.93 3.17 20.96
N ALA A 41 7.39 2.27 21.78
CA ALA A 41 8.01 1.78 23.01
C ALA A 41 8.95 0.57 22.81
N GLY A 42 9.19 0.14 21.57
CA GLY A 42 10.08 -0.99 21.25
C GLY A 42 9.48 -2.37 21.54
N THR A 43 8.17 -2.47 21.77
CA THR A 43 7.49 -3.74 22.07
C THR A 43 7.09 -4.53 20.81
N ILE A 44 7.15 -3.90 19.64
CA ILE A 44 6.86 -4.53 18.33
C ILE A 44 8.06 -4.35 17.41
N GLU A 45 8.56 -5.45 16.87
CA GLU A 45 9.74 -5.47 16.00
C GLU A 45 9.41 -5.17 14.53
N TYR A 46 10.45 -4.81 13.77
CA TYR A 46 10.41 -4.75 12.31
C TYR A 46 10.24 -6.17 11.73
N PRO A 47 9.46 -6.37 10.65
CA PRO A 47 8.78 -5.38 9.80
C PRO A 47 7.34 -5.04 10.25
N LEU A 48 6.87 -5.61 11.35
CA LEU A 48 5.48 -5.49 11.77
C LEU A 48 5.13 -4.07 12.23
N SER A 49 6.01 -3.43 12.99
CA SER A 49 5.86 -2.02 13.40
C SER A 49 5.71 -1.09 12.20
N ALA A 50 6.54 -1.26 11.18
CA ALA A 50 6.47 -0.50 9.94
C ALA A 50 5.15 -0.73 9.18
N SER A 51 4.63 -1.95 9.20
CA SER A 51 3.34 -2.30 8.57
C SER A 51 2.16 -1.65 9.28
N VAL A 52 2.16 -1.63 10.62
CA VAL A 52 1.13 -0.96 11.44
C VAL A 52 1.12 0.55 11.18
N SER A 53 2.27 1.22 11.30
CA SER A 53 2.35 2.66 11.03
C SER A 53 1.99 3.01 9.59
N ARG A 54 2.38 2.17 8.63
CA ARG A 54 2.02 2.38 7.21
C ARG A 54 0.51 2.29 6.99
N ALA A 55 -0.15 1.28 7.55
CA ALA A 55 -1.59 1.08 7.41
C ALA A 55 -2.37 2.27 7.99
N LEU A 56 -2.03 2.69 9.21
CA LEU A 56 -2.63 3.86 9.87
C LEU A 56 -2.38 5.18 9.12
N TYR A 57 -1.18 5.35 8.57
CA TYR A 57 -0.86 6.54 7.77
C TYR A 57 -1.73 6.61 6.51
N ARG A 58 -1.83 5.51 5.76
CA ARG A 58 -2.68 5.45 4.57
C ARG A 58 -3.01 4.01 4.18
N PRO A 59 -4.27 3.58 4.28
CA PRO A 59 -4.71 2.26 3.83
C PRO A 59 -4.42 2.05 2.34
N ASN A 60 -4.13 0.82 1.93
CA ASN A 60 -3.91 0.44 0.54
C ASN A 60 -5.09 0.87 -0.34
N ARG A 61 -6.32 0.70 0.13
CA ARG A 61 -7.53 1.04 -0.64
C ARG A 61 -7.70 2.54 -0.91
N LYS A 62 -7.14 3.38 -0.03
CA LYS A 62 -7.08 4.84 -0.18
C LYS A 62 -5.82 5.31 -0.91
N SER A 63 -4.95 4.38 -1.29
CA SER A 63 -3.67 4.64 -1.93
C SER A 63 -3.76 4.64 -3.45
N VAL A 64 -2.81 5.31 -4.10
CA VAL A 64 -2.72 5.29 -5.57
C VAL A 64 -2.13 3.94 -5.96
N PRO A 65 -2.80 3.12 -6.79
CA PRO A 65 -2.33 1.77 -7.11
C PRO A 65 -0.90 1.73 -7.66
N ARG A 66 -0.48 2.75 -8.42
CA ARG A 66 0.90 2.84 -8.94
C ARG A 66 1.93 3.08 -7.83
N LEU A 67 1.59 3.87 -6.81
CA LEU A 67 2.50 4.10 -5.69
C LEU A 67 2.66 2.83 -4.85
N GLU A 68 1.54 2.14 -4.58
CA GLU A 68 1.58 0.87 -3.85
C GLU A 68 2.30 -0.22 -4.63
N ALA A 69 2.08 -0.32 -5.95
CA ALA A 69 2.82 -1.28 -6.79
C ALA A 69 4.34 -1.10 -6.65
N ARG A 70 4.86 0.13 -6.66
CA ARG A 70 6.29 0.40 -6.45
C ARG A 70 6.78 -0.10 -5.10
N ARG A 71 6.00 0.17 -4.05
CA ARG A 71 6.32 -0.23 -2.69
C ARG A 71 6.31 -1.74 -2.54
N PHE A 72 5.28 -2.41 -3.05
CA PHE A 72 5.17 -3.87 -3.00
C PHE A 72 6.27 -4.54 -3.79
N ILE A 73 6.69 -4.02 -4.95
CA ILE A 73 7.86 -4.53 -5.68
C ILE A 73 9.12 -4.49 -4.81
N SER A 74 9.37 -3.38 -4.10
CA SER A 74 10.52 -3.26 -3.18
C SER A 74 10.46 -4.29 -2.06
N ILE A 75 9.32 -4.40 -1.37
CA ILE A 75 9.14 -5.35 -0.26
C ILE A 75 9.26 -6.79 -0.74
N TYR A 76 8.70 -7.11 -1.91
CA TYR A 76 8.76 -8.43 -2.51
C TYR A 76 10.19 -8.79 -2.93
N GLY A 77 10.97 -7.81 -3.41
CA GLY A 77 12.38 -8.00 -3.79
C GLY A 77 13.32 -8.25 -2.61
N GLU A 78 12.95 -7.84 -1.39
CA GLU A 78 13.76 -8.09 -0.18
C GLU A 78 13.74 -9.56 0.27
N ASN A 79 12.83 -10.38 -0.25
CA ASN A 79 12.60 -11.73 0.24
C ASN A 79 13.00 -12.78 -0.82
N ALA A 80 14.19 -13.36 -0.65
CA ALA A 80 14.81 -14.29 -1.60
C ALA A 80 14.03 -15.61 -1.85
N SER A 81 13.02 -15.90 -1.02
CA SER A 81 12.16 -17.09 -1.12
C SER A 81 10.99 -16.94 -2.09
N LEU A 82 10.74 -15.73 -2.60
CA LEU A 82 9.57 -15.40 -3.40
C LEU A 82 9.77 -15.67 -4.90
N ASP A 83 8.66 -15.72 -5.65
CA ASP A 83 8.66 -16.07 -7.07
C ASP A 83 9.37 -15.00 -7.91
N ASN A 84 10.58 -15.34 -8.35
CA ASN A 84 11.42 -14.47 -9.19
C ASN A 84 10.78 -14.12 -10.53
N MET A 85 9.91 -14.97 -11.08
CA MET A 85 9.19 -14.67 -12.31
C MET A 85 8.13 -13.58 -12.07
N LEU A 86 7.41 -13.65 -10.94
CA LEU A 86 6.45 -12.62 -10.55
C LEU A 86 7.13 -11.27 -10.29
N LEU A 87 8.28 -11.27 -9.60
CA LEU A 87 9.05 -10.04 -9.35
C LEU A 87 9.49 -9.39 -10.67
N LYS A 88 10.12 -10.14 -11.57
CA LYS A 88 10.54 -9.65 -12.89
C LYS A 88 9.38 -9.11 -13.70
N PHE A 89 8.24 -9.80 -13.67
CA PHE A 89 7.02 -9.35 -14.35
C PHE A 89 6.55 -8.00 -13.79
N ALA A 90 6.46 -7.86 -12.48
CA ALA A 90 6.02 -6.63 -11.82
C ALA A 90 7.00 -5.46 -12.08
N GLU A 91 8.30 -5.69 -12.04
CA GLU A 91 9.33 -4.70 -12.38
C GLU A 91 9.22 -4.20 -13.83
N LEU A 92 8.99 -5.13 -14.76
CA LEU A 92 8.78 -4.79 -16.17
C LEU A 92 7.50 -3.98 -16.38
N ASP A 93 6.35 -4.39 -15.83
CA ASP A 93 5.10 -3.59 -15.89
C ASP A 93 5.27 -2.21 -15.22
N PHE A 94 5.98 -2.17 -14.10
CA PHE A 94 6.28 -0.93 -13.41
C PHE A 94 7.20 0.00 -14.22
N SER A 95 8.06 -0.56 -15.07
CA SER A 95 8.92 0.20 -15.97
C SER A 95 8.20 0.59 -17.28
N LEU A 96 7.30 -0.26 -17.78
CA LEU A 96 6.66 -0.11 -19.09
C LEU A 96 5.77 1.14 -19.19
N LYS A 97 5.10 1.58 -18.11
CA LYS A 97 4.37 2.87 -18.13
C LYS A 97 5.28 4.10 -18.24
N GLY A 98 6.61 3.94 -18.09
CA GLY A 98 7.59 4.99 -18.42
C GLY A 98 7.60 5.34 -19.92
N LEU A 99 7.25 4.39 -20.79
CA LEU A 99 7.23 4.58 -22.25
C LEU A 99 6.04 5.38 -22.77
N ILE A 100 4.91 5.44 -22.05
CA ILE A 100 3.75 6.27 -22.47
C ILE A 100 4.00 7.76 -22.20
N LYS A 101 4.94 8.12 -21.30
CA LYS A 101 5.39 9.52 -21.15
C LYS A 101 6.21 10.02 -22.34
N ALA A 102 6.78 9.13 -23.15
CA ALA A 102 7.45 9.55 -24.40
C ALA A 102 6.47 10.15 -25.42
N ASN A 103 5.16 9.89 -25.30
CA ASN A 103 4.13 10.51 -26.16
C ASN A 103 3.51 11.80 -25.60
N VAL A 104 3.72 12.14 -24.33
CA VAL A 104 3.24 13.43 -23.78
C VAL A 104 4.24 14.56 -24.05
N GLY A 105 5.52 14.23 -24.30
CA GLY A 105 6.52 15.20 -24.76
C GLY A 105 6.20 15.83 -26.13
N PHE A 106 5.34 15.21 -26.94
CA PHE A 106 4.96 15.73 -28.25
C PHE A 106 3.88 16.83 -28.19
N PHE A 107 3.12 16.96 -27.10
CA PHE A 107 2.08 18.00 -26.97
C PHE A 107 2.58 19.31 -26.32
N SER A 108 3.82 19.35 -25.82
CA SER A 108 4.41 20.58 -25.27
C SER A 108 5.19 21.41 -26.30
N ALA A 109 5.30 20.96 -27.55
CA ALA A 109 6.15 21.58 -28.58
C ALA A 109 5.38 22.24 -29.75
N GLY A 110 4.08 22.51 -29.58
CA GLY A 110 3.19 22.98 -30.66
C GLY A 110 2.54 24.36 -30.47
N GLY A 111 3.10 25.26 -29.65
CA GLY A 111 2.50 26.58 -29.39
C GLY A 111 3.49 27.73 -29.46
N LYS A 112 3.72 28.27 -30.66
CA LYS A 112 4.16 29.64 -30.87
C LYS A 112 3.25 30.26 -31.94
N ILE A 113 2.36 31.15 -31.50
CA ILE A 113 1.77 32.22 -32.31
C ILE A 113 2.54 33.48 -31.95
#